data_AF-A0A3A1R7Q8-F1
#
_entry.id   AF-A0A3A1R7Q8-F1
#
_cell.length_a   1.000
_cell.length_b   1.000
_cell.length_c   1.000
_cell.angle_alpha   90.00
_cell.angle_beta   90.00
_cell.angle_gamma   90.00
#
_symmetry.space_group_name_H-M   'P 1'
#
loop_
_entity.id
_entity.type
_entity.pdbx_description
1 polymer ?
#
loop_
_entity_poly.entity_id
_entity_poly.type
_entity_poly.pdbx_seq_one_letter_code
_entity_poly.pdbx_strand_id
1 'polypeptide(L)'
;MNLTEKLNEFTASNADNPDMDLDSILTEMIENIGHPDPELRDRVIYTTFYNWVTKDILSPAQLIRLLQTSINDEHLFYKIGERGTDSVFTRSFSSLAAALVIEKDAEILAVPKELIMEGIRKSIFYLNEERDTRGYVQSKGWAHSIAHGADLLAAAINHPYFNKDLIPACLGSIRNCYGKEAVYMDDEDERLIFAIEALLKKGLTKQEMLLWLGELNLELKSYYHSTGFTVPFFRKKKNLLDFMKSLYFRIGQLEGYEGVRYEVHSMVNTWHTDVYTSQE
;
A
#
# COMPACT_ATOMS: atom_id res chain seq x y z
N MET A 1 15.72 -26.46 -15.45
CA MET A 1 14.37 -25.88 -15.39
C MET A 1 14.49 -24.46 -14.89
N ASN A 2 13.97 -23.48 -15.63
CA ASN A 2 13.91 -22.10 -15.14
C ASN A 2 12.80 -21.96 -14.07
N LEU A 3 12.80 -20.86 -13.31
CA LEU A 3 11.83 -20.65 -12.22
C LEU A 3 10.37 -20.76 -12.69
N THR A 4 10.05 -20.21 -13.87
CA THR A 4 8.70 -20.29 -14.44
C THR A 4 8.26 -21.73 -14.69
N GLU A 5 9.10 -22.55 -15.29
CA GLU A 5 8.84 -23.96 -15.53
C GLU A 5 8.63 -24.71 -14.20
N LYS A 6 9.48 -24.48 -13.19
CA LYS A 6 9.35 -25.10 -11.86
C LYS A 6 7.99 -24.78 -11.21
N LEU A 7 7.58 -23.51 -11.26
CA LEU A 7 6.33 -23.05 -10.65
C LEU A 7 5.09 -23.53 -11.40
N ASN A 8 5.16 -23.60 -12.74
CA ASN A 8 4.09 -24.15 -13.55
C ASN A 8 3.89 -25.65 -13.29
N GLU A 9 4.98 -26.42 -13.17
CA GLU A 9 4.91 -27.83 -12.80
C GLU A 9 4.32 -28.04 -11.40
N PHE A 10 4.73 -27.23 -10.41
CA PHE A 10 4.14 -27.30 -9.06
C PHE A 10 2.64 -27.02 -9.05
N THR A 11 2.21 -26.02 -9.81
CA THR A 11 0.78 -25.68 -9.95
C THR A 11 0.01 -26.84 -10.59
N ALA A 12 0.58 -27.47 -11.61
CA ALA A 12 -0.02 -28.62 -12.29
C ALA A 12 -0.09 -29.87 -11.40
N SER A 13 0.84 -30.05 -10.45
CA SER A 13 0.90 -31.19 -9.53
C SER A 13 0.09 -31.00 -8.24
N ASN A 14 -0.72 -29.94 -8.12
CA ASN A 14 -1.51 -29.62 -6.91
C ASN A 14 -0.69 -29.59 -5.60
N ALA A 15 0.57 -29.17 -5.64
CA ALA A 15 1.47 -29.20 -4.47
C ALA A 15 1.79 -30.60 -3.89
N ASP A 16 1.34 -31.70 -4.52
CA ASP A 16 1.55 -33.08 -4.05
C ASP A 16 2.86 -33.70 -4.59
N ASN A 17 3.87 -32.88 -4.91
CA ASN A 17 5.16 -33.38 -5.42
C ASN A 17 6.19 -33.50 -4.27
N PRO A 18 6.44 -34.72 -3.74
CA PRO A 18 7.35 -34.92 -2.60
C PRO A 18 8.83 -34.68 -2.92
N ASP A 19 9.20 -34.59 -4.20
CA ASP A 19 10.59 -34.36 -4.64
C ASP A 19 10.93 -32.87 -4.75
N MET A 20 9.97 -31.98 -4.52
CA MET A 20 10.16 -30.55 -4.70
C MET A 20 10.58 -29.85 -3.39
N ASP A 21 11.80 -29.31 -3.36
CA ASP A 21 12.30 -28.51 -2.25
C ASP A 21 11.61 -27.13 -2.22
N LEU A 22 10.49 -27.06 -1.51
CA LEU A 22 9.68 -25.86 -1.36
C LEU A 22 10.48 -24.69 -0.77
N ASP A 23 11.44 -24.96 0.11
CA ASP A 23 12.28 -23.92 0.69
C ASP A 23 13.23 -23.32 -0.35
N SER A 24 13.88 -24.16 -1.15
CA SER A 24 14.71 -23.67 -2.26
C SER A 24 13.91 -22.84 -3.27
N ILE A 25 12.67 -23.24 -3.58
CA ILE A 25 11.84 -22.49 -4.54
C ILE A 25 11.37 -21.17 -3.93
N LEU A 26 10.97 -21.16 -2.65
CA LEU A 26 10.58 -19.94 -1.95
C LEU A 26 11.73 -18.93 -1.94
N THR A 27 12.97 -19.40 -1.73
CA THR A 27 14.17 -18.56 -1.85
C THR A 27 14.37 -18.03 -3.27
N GLU A 28 14.25 -18.86 -4.30
CA GLU A 28 14.42 -18.40 -5.69
C GLU A 28 13.32 -17.39 -6.10
N MET A 29 12.10 -17.58 -5.61
CA MET A 29 10.98 -16.65 -5.81
C MET A 29 11.23 -15.30 -5.17
N ILE A 30 11.70 -15.27 -3.91
CA ILE A 30 11.93 -14.00 -3.21
C ILE A 30 13.12 -13.23 -3.78
N GLU A 31 14.18 -13.93 -4.21
CA GLU A 31 15.31 -13.33 -4.92
C GLU A 31 14.90 -12.68 -6.26
N ASN A 32 13.85 -13.20 -6.89
CA ASN A 32 13.30 -12.69 -8.16
C ASN A 32 12.02 -11.84 -7.98
N ILE A 33 11.67 -11.46 -6.75
CA ILE A 33 10.41 -10.75 -6.44
C ILE A 33 10.30 -9.39 -7.16
N GLY A 34 11.43 -8.78 -7.51
CA GLY A 34 11.51 -7.51 -8.22
C GLY A 34 11.91 -7.62 -9.69
N HIS A 35 11.78 -8.81 -10.31
CA HIS A 35 12.26 -9.00 -11.67
C HIS A 35 11.58 -8.03 -12.67
N PRO A 36 12.29 -7.41 -13.63
CA PRO A 36 11.70 -6.44 -14.56
C PRO A 36 10.65 -7.01 -15.51
N ASP A 37 10.69 -8.32 -15.78
CA ASP A 37 9.68 -9.03 -16.58
C ASP A 37 8.37 -9.22 -15.77
N PRO A 38 7.26 -8.57 -16.16
CA PRO A 38 5.98 -8.67 -15.46
C PRO A 38 5.34 -10.05 -15.54
N GLU A 39 5.65 -10.86 -16.56
CA GLU A 39 5.12 -12.21 -16.64
C GLU A 39 5.71 -13.07 -15.51
N LEU A 40 7.03 -13.01 -15.32
CA LEU A 40 7.67 -13.71 -14.20
C LEU A 40 7.23 -13.13 -12.85
N ARG A 41 7.25 -11.81 -12.69
CA ARG A 41 7.02 -11.14 -11.41
C ARG A 41 5.56 -11.21 -10.94
N ASP A 42 4.62 -10.77 -11.79
CA ASP A 42 3.22 -10.57 -11.42
C ASP A 42 2.43 -11.87 -11.62
N ARG A 43 2.54 -12.46 -12.81
CA ARG A 43 1.72 -13.62 -13.23
C ARG A 43 2.20 -14.92 -12.62
N VAL A 44 3.50 -15.08 -12.44
CA VAL A 44 4.07 -16.32 -11.90
C VAL A 44 4.37 -16.17 -10.42
N ILE A 45 5.34 -15.35 -10.02
CA ILE A 45 5.84 -15.28 -8.63
C ILE A 45 4.76 -14.79 -7.66
N TYR A 46 4.19 -13.61 -7.89
CA TYR A 46 3.19 -13.06 -6.96
C TYR A 46 1.92 -13.91 -6.87
N THR A 47 1.43 -14.39 -8.01
CA THR A 47 0.26 -15.31 -8.04
C THR A 47 0.56 -16.61 -7.29
N THR A 48 1.78 -17.12 -7.36
CA THR A 48 2.21 -18.29 -6.59
C THR A 48 2.25 -17.98 -5.09
N PHE A 49 2.85 -16.85 -4.67
CA PHE A 49 2.83 -16.43 -3.26
C PHE A 49 1.40 -16.34 -2.73
N TYR A 50 0.51 -15.67 -3.47
CA TYR A 50 -0.91 -15.56 -3.12
C TYR A 50 -1.55 -16.94 -2.91
N ASN A 51 -1.38 -17.85 -3.88
CA ASN A 51 -1.95 -19.19 -3.79
C ASN A 51 -1.37 -20.00 -2.63
N TRP A 52 -0.05 -19.96 -2.42
CA TRP A 52 0.60 -20.77 -1.38
C TRP A 52 0.25 -20.30 0.03
N VAL A 53 0.13 -18.99 0.23
CA VAL A 53 -0.27 -18.41 1.52
C VAL A 53 -1.76 -18.65 1.79
N THR A 54 -2.63 -18.38 0.82
CA THR A 54 -4.09 -18.48 1.02
C THR A 54 -4.61 -19.91 1.07
N LYS A 55 -3.93 -20.87 0.43
CA LYS A 55 -4.30 -22.30 0.44
C LYS A 55 -3.53 -23.12 1.47
N ASP A 56 -2.90 -22.48 2.46
CA ASP A 56 -2.20 -23.14 3.56
C ASP A 56 -1.06 -24.11 3.11
N ILE A 57 -0.42 -23.82 1.97
CA ILE A 57 0.71 -24.62 1.46
C ILE A 57 1.98 -24.33 2.28
N LEU A 58 2.17 -23.07 2.70
CA LEU A 58 3.33 -22.69 3.50
C LEU A 58 3.13 -23.06 4.97
N SER A 59 4.13 -23.73 5.54
CA SER A 59 4.22 -23.96 6.99
C SER A 59 4.43 -22.64 7.76
N PRO A 60 4.11 -22.60 9.07
CA PRO A 60 4.42 -21.45 9.91
C PRO A 60 5.90 -21.00 9.84
N ALA A 61 6.84 -21.94 9.78
CA ALA A 61 8.26 -21.62 9.66
C ALA A 61 8.59 -20.91 8.33
N GLN A 62 7.92 -21.28 7.25
CA GLN A 62 8.07 -20.63 5.93
C GLN A 62 7.41 -19.25 5.90
N LEU A 63 6.24 -19.09 6.52
CA LEU A 63 5.59 -17.78 6.66
C LEU A 63 6.48 -16.80 7.44
N ILE A 64 7.08 -17.25 8.54
CA ILE A 64 8.02 -16.44 9.32
C ILE A 64 9.21 -15.99 8.46
N ARG A 65 9.85 -16.91 7.74
CA ARG A 65 10.99 -16.58 6.86
C ARG A 65 10.60 -15.63 5.72
N LEU A 66 9.44 -15.87 5.10
CA LEU A 66 8.91 -15.03 4.03
C LEU A 66 8.68 -13.61 4.53
N LEU A 67 8.05 -13.44 5.70
CA LEU A 67 7.84 -12.12 6.28
C LEU A 67 9.16 -11.44 6.67
N GLN A 68 10.05 -12.15 7.37
CA GLN A 68 11.38 -11.62 7.76
C GLN A 68 12.16 -11.09 6.57
N THR A 69 12.16 -11.85 5.47
CA THR A 69 12.88 -11.46 4.26
C THR A 69 12.17 -10.32 3.56
N SER A 70 10.84 -10.40 3.40
CA SER A 70 10.06 -9.37 2.70
C SER A 70 10.19 -8.00 3.34
N ILE A 71 10.34 -7.89 4.67
CA ILE A 71 10.43 -6.62 5.39
C ILE A 71 11.87 -6.14 5.66
N ASN A 72 12.91 -6.78 5.09
CA ASN A 72 14.30 -6.39 5.35
C ASN A 72 14.81 -5.27 4.42
N ASP A 73 16.07 -4.86 4.64
CA ASP A 73 16.69 -3.74 3.93
C ASP A 73 16.97 -4.04 2.44
N GLU A 74 17.14 -5.31 2.09
CA GLU A 74 17.37 -5.77 0.72
C GLU A 74 16.06 -6.02 -0.06
N HIS A 75 14.90 -5.86 0.60
CA HIS A 75 13.57 -6.13 0.04
C HIS A 75 12.68 -4.89 0.17
N LEU A 76 11.86 -4.78 1.23
CA LEU A 76 10.96 -3.64 1.46
C LEU A 76 11.68 -2.27 1.39
N PHE A 77 12.95 -2.20 1.77
CA PHE A 77 13.72 -0.95 1.72
C PHE A 77 14.82 -0.93 0.65
N TYR A 78 14.75 -1.85 -0.33
CA TYR A 78 15.75 -1.94 -1.39
C TYR A 78 15.85 -0.62 -2.16
N LYS A 79 16.97 0.09 -1.91
CA LYS A 79 17.25 1.43 -2.45
C LYS A 79 16.09 2.42 -2.26
N ILE A 80 15.44 2.38 -1.09
CA ILE A 80 14.31 3.25 -0.77
C ILE A 80 14.65 4.73 -1.04
N GLY A 81 13.72 5.44 -1.67
CA GLY A 81 13.89 6.84 -2.09
C GLY A 81 14.42 7.03 -3.52
N GLU A 82 14.98 6.00 -4.15
CA GLU A 82 15.35 6.03 -5.56
C GLU A 82 14.10 6.09 -6.47
N ARG A 83 14.19 6.82 -7.58
CA ARG A 83 13.08 7.04 -8.53
C ARG A 83 13.49 6.63 -9.93
N GLY A 84 12.56 6.04 -10.69
CA GLY A 84 12.71 5.84 -12.13
C GLY A 84 13.50 4.59 -12.53
N THR A 85 14.05 3.84 -11.58
CA THR A 85 14.81 2.60 -11.85
C THR A 85 13.99 1.35 -11.47
N ASP A 86 14.51 0.18 -11.81
CA ASP A 86 13.81 -1.09 -11.57
C ASP A 86 13.83 -1.52 -10.10
N SER A 87 14.58 -0.80 -9.23
CA SER A 87 14.58 -1.06 -7.78
C SER A 87 13.20 -0.92 -7.14
N VAL A 88 12.29 -0.18 -7.79
CA VAL A 88 10.89 -0.05 -7.35
C VAL A 88 10.16 -1.39 -7.29
N PHE A 89 10.44 -2.30 -8.22
CA PHE A 89 9.72 -3.58 -8.29
C PHE A 89 10.02 -4.45 -7.07
N THR A 90 11.29 -4.51 -6.63
CA THR A 90 11.69 -5.30 -5.44
C THR A 90 10.90 -4.85 -4.22
N ARG A 91 10.97 -3.57 -3.86
CA ARG A 91 10.33 -3.07 -2.64
C ARG A 91 8.81 -3.07 -2.71
N SER A 92 8.26 -2.78 -3.89
CA SER A 92 6.82 -2.81 -4.12
C SER A 92 6.24 -4.23 -3.99
N PHE A 93 6.83 -5.23 -4.63
CA PHE A 93 6.33 -6.60 -4.54
C PHE A 93 6.67 -7.27 -3.20
N SER A 94 7.76 -6.85 -2.55
CA SER A 94 8.05 -7.23 -1.16
C SER A 94 6.97 -6.71 -0.20
N SER A 95 6.43 -5.51 -0.43
CA SER A 95 5.31 -4.99 0.36
C SER A 95 4.04 -5.84 0.20
N LEU A 96 3.74 -6.33 -1.01
CA LEU A 96 2.63 -7.27 -1.24
C LEU A 96 2.85 -8.62 -0.57
N ALA A 97 4.06 -9.19 -0.68
CA ALA A 97 4.38 -10.46 -0.03
C ALA A 97 4.25 -10.36 1.49
N ALA A 98 4.72 -9.26 2.09
CA ALA A 98 4.54 -8.97 3.50
C ALA A 98 3.06 -8.80 3.87
N ALA A 99 2.26 -8.11 3.03
CA ALA A 99 0.83 -7.92 3.26
C ALA A 99 0.10 -9.28 3.32
N LEU A 100 0.37 -10.18 2.37
CA LEU A 100 -0.22 -11.53 2.33
C LEU A 100 0.07 -12.32 3.61
N VAL A 101 1.32 -12.30 4.08
CA VAL A 101 1.69 -13.05 5.30
C VAL A 101 1.03 -12.43 6.53
N ILE A 102 0.99 -11.10 6.64
CA ILE A 102 0.35 -10.42 7.78
C ILE A 102 -1.17 -10.68 7.79
N GLU A 103 -1.83 -10.65 6.62
CA GLU A 103 -3.25 -10.98 6.50
C GLU A 103 -3.52 -12.42 6.91
N LYS A 104 -2.70 -13.36 6.43
CA LYS A 104 -2.83 -14.76 6.81
C LYS A 104 -2.60 -14.96 8.31
N ASP A 105 -1.58 -14.32 8.87
CA ASP A 105 -1.28 -14.43 10.30
C ASP A 105 -2.40 -13.86 11.18
N ALA A 106 -3.12 -12.84 10.71
CA ALA A 106 -4.28 -12.33 11.43
C ALA A 106 -5.37 -13.40 11.67
N GLU A 107 -5.41 -14.44 10.85
CA GLU A 107 -6.33 -15.58 10.98
C GLU A 107 -5.77 -16.69 11.88
N ILE A 108 -4.48 -17.01 11.75
CA ILE A 108 -3.89 -18.22 12.34
C ILE A 108 -2.98 -17.96 13.56
N LEU A 109 -2.51 -16.73 13.74
CA LEU A 109 -1.64 -16.27 14.83
C LEU A 109 -0.41 -17.18 15.06
N ALA A 110 0.29 -17.53 13.98
CA ALA A 110 1.42 -18.46 13.96
C ALA A 110 2.78 -17.75 13.88
N VAL A 111 2.83 -16.49 13.48
CA VAL A 111 4.03 -15.66 13.41
C VAL A 111 4.29 -15.00 14.78
N PRO A 112 5.54 -14.93 15.25
CA PRO A 112 5.86 -14.25 16.50
C PRO A 112 5.36 -12.80 16.51
N LYS A 113 4.70 -12.42 17.61
CA LYS A 113 4.12 -11.09 17.80
C LYS A 113 5.12 -9.97 17.52
N GLU A 114 6.37 -10.14 17.95
CA GLU A 114 7.44 -9.17 17.78
C GLU A 114 7.72 -8.88 16.30
N LEU A 115 7.71 -9.92 15.46
CA LEU A 115 7.92 -9.80 14.02
C LEU A 115 6.73 -9.11 13.33
N ILE A 116 5.50 -9.41 13.75
CA ILE A 116 4.32 -8.68 13.25
C ILE A 116 4.38 -7.20 13.65
N MET A 117 4.73 -6.91 14.91
CA MET A 117 4.90 -5.53 15.38
C MET A 117 6.03 -4.80 14.65
N GLU A 118 7.07 -5.50 14.22
CA GLU A 118 8.11 -4.96 13.34
C GLU A 118 7.53 -4.63 11.96
N GLY A 119 6.81 -5.58 11.34
CA GLY A 119 6.12 -5.39 10.06
C GLY A 119 5.17 -4.18 10.06
N ILE A 120 4.40 -3.99 11.13
CA ILE A 120 3.50 -2.83 11.30
C ILE A 120 4.29 -1.51 11.31
N ARG A 121 5.42 -1.44 12.02
CA ARG A 121 6.23 -0.20 12.05
C ARG A 121 6.90 0.06 10.70
N LYS A 122 7.35 -1.00 10.04
CA LYS A 122 8.00 -0.96 8.73
C LYS A 122 7.04 -0.57 7.61
N SER A 123 5.76 -0.92 7.68
CA SER A 123 4.77 -0.47 6.70
C SER A 123 4.54 1.05 6.73
N ILE A 124 4.46 1.62 7.94
CA ILE A 124 4.37 3.08 8.14
C ILE A 124 5.65 3.77 7.61
N PHE A 125 6.82 3.23 7.95
CA PHE A 125 8.10 3.78 7.49
C PHE A 125 8.23 3.73 5.96
N TYR A 126 7.87 2.61 5.33
CA TYR A 126 7.91 2.45 3.87
C TYR A 126 7.12 3.56 3.15
N LEU A 127 5.86 3.81 3.53
CA LEU A 127 5.04 4.84 2.87
C LEU A 127 5.57 6.27 3.03
N ASN A 128 6.24 6.54 4.15
CA ASN A 128 6.90 7.82 4.41
C ASN A 128 8.12 8.04 3.51
N GLU A 129 8.93 7.00 3.32
CA GLU A 129 10.21 7.10 2.64
C GLU A 129 10.14 6.85 1.13
N GLU A 130 9.12 6.15 0.63
CA GLU A 130 8.97 5.90 -0.79
C GLU A 130 8.83 7.21 -1.58
N ARG A 131 9.54 7.31 -2.70
CA ARG A 131 9.54 8.49 -3.60
C ARG A 131 9.19 8.15 -5.04
N ASP A 132 9.33 6.88 -5.44
CA ASP A 132 8.80 6.40 -6.70
C ASP A 132 7.30 6.23 -6.57
N THR A 133 6.58 6.77 -7.55
CA THR A 133 5.12 6.90 -7.57
C THR A 133 4.56 6.41 -8.90
N ARG A 134 5.39 5.75 -9.71
CA ARG A 134 4.94 5.20 -10.97
C ARG A 134 3.94 4.08 -10.68
N GLY A 135 2.76 4.19 -11.27
CA GLY A 135 1.76 3.14 -11.19
C GLY A 135 2.10 2.03 -12.19
N TYR A 136 1.88 2.27 -13.48
CA TYR A 136 2.32 1.38 -14.57
C TYR A 136 3.63 1.85 -15.25
N VAL A 137 4.55 0.91 -15.49
CA VAL A 137 5.77 1.14 -16.30
C VAL A 137 5.62 0.40 -17.63
N GLN A 138 5.59 1.15 -18.73
CA GLN A 138 5.48 0.58 -20.07
C GLN A 138 6.53 -0.52 -20.29
N SER A 139 6.10 -1.65 -20.84
CA SER A 139 6.88 -2.89 -21.06
C SER A 139 7.33 -3.66 -19.81
N LYS A 140 7.21 -3.09 -18.61
CA LYS A 140 7.63 -3.72 -17.35
C LYS A 140 6.48 -4.02 -16.39
N GLY A 141 5.26 -3.58 -16.69
CA GLY A 141 4.06 -3.84 -15.90
C GLY A 141 3.91 -2.93 -14.69
N TRP A 142 3.24 -3.42 -13.65
CA TRP A 142 2.90 -2.62 -12.46
C TRP A 142 4.14 -2.37 -11.59
N ALA A 143 4.45 -1.10 -11.34
CA ALA A 143 5.36 -0.70 -10.27
C ALA A 143 4.58 -0.51 -8.97
N HIS A 144 3.50 0.28 -8.95
CA HIS A 144 2.50 0.33 -7.88
C HIS A 144 3.05 0.49 -6.45
N SER A 145 4.21 1.13 -6.26
CA SER A 145 4.87 1.22 -4.95
C SER A 145 4.01 1.85 -3.87
N ILE A 146 3.21 2.88 -4.20
CA ILE A 146 2.26 3.51 -3.26
C ILE A 146 1.05 2.61 -3.01
N ALA A 147 0.46 2.03 -4.05
CA ALA A 147 -0.69 1.14 -3.92
C ALA A 147 -0.37 -0.12 -3.10
N HIS A 148 0.76 -0.77 -3.36
CA HIS A 148 1.19 -1.95 -2.62
C HIS A 148 1.64 -1.59 -1.18
N GLY A 149 2.23 -0.42 -0.98
CA GLY A 149 2.48 0.12 0.36
C GLY A 149 1.19 0.36 1.15
N ALA A 150 0.15 0.84 0.48
CA ALA A 150 -1.17 1.04 1.08
C ALA A 150 -1.81 -0.29 1.49
N ASP A 151 -1.67 -1.35 0.68
CA ASP A 151 -2.10 -2.70 1.05
C ASP A 151 -1.39 -3.22 2.28
N LEU A 152 -0.05 -3.11 2.31
CA LEU A 152 0.74 -3.52 3.46
C LEU A 152 0.32 -2.77 4.72
N LEU A 153 0.07 -1.46 4.60
CA LEU A 153 -0.42 -0.66 5.72
C LEU A 153 -1.82 -1.12 6.16
N ALA A 154 -2.74 -1.38 5.24
CA ALA A 154 -4.08 -1.86 5.55
C ALA A 154 -4.06 -3.24 6.23
N ALA A 155 -3.26 -4.19 5.73
CA ALA A 155 -3.01 -5.49 6.34
C ALA A 155 -2.48 -5.34 7.77
N ALA A 156 -1.44 -4.51 7.94
CA ALA A 156 -0.82 -4.20 9.23
C ALA A 156 -1.83 -3.60 10.23
N ILE A 157 -2.68 -2.67 9.80
CA ILE A 157 -3.69 -2.07 10.65
C ILE A 157 -4.76 -3.09 11.04
N ASN A 158 -5.20 -3.96 10.12
CA ASN A 158 -6.25 -4.94 10.42
C ASN A 158 -5.79 -6.03 11.42
N HIS A 159 -4.49 -6.29 11.53
CA HIS A 159 -3.96 -7.33 12.40
C HIS A 159 -4.43 -7.21 13.88
N PRO A 160 -4.72 -8.32 14.59
CA PRO A 160 -5.12 -8.31 16.00
C PRO A 160 -4.12 -7.63 16.95
N TYR A 161 -2.83 -7.65 16.60
CA TYR A 161 -1.76 -7.03 17.39
C TYR A 161 -1.57 -5.52 17.14
N PHE A 162 -2.30 -4.92 16.20
CA PHE A 162 -2.21 -3.48 15.94
C PHE A 162 -2.53 -2.67 17.19
N ASN A 163 -1.63 -1.76 17.56
CA ASN A 163 -1.85 -0.81 18.66
C ASN A 163 -2.47 0.48 18.09
N LYS A 164 -3.65 0.86 18.62
CA LYS A 164 -4.34 2.11 18.29
C LYS A 164 -3.50 3.37 18.49
N ASP A 165 -2.48 3.35 19.35
CA ASP A 165 -1.56 4.48 19.53
C ASP A 165 -0.75 4.80 18.26
N LEU A 166 -0.73 3.88 17.28
CA LEU A 166 -0.11 4.09 15.97
C LEU A 166 -1.03 4.76 14.94
N ILE A 167 -2.31 5.00 15.26
CA ILE A 167 -3.26 5.66 14.33
C ILE A 167 -2.72 7.00 13.81
N PRO A 168 -2.18 7.91 14.65
CA PRO A 168 -1.61 9.17 14.16
C PRO A 168 -0.44 8.98 13.20
N ALA A 169 0.41 7.97 13.45
CA ALA A 169 1.54 7.65 12.57
C ALA A 169 1.08 7.12 11.21
N CYS A 170 0.03 6.29 11.18
CA CYS A 170 -0.59 5.80 9.95
C CYS A 170 -1.19 6.96 9.14
N LEU A 171 -1.99 7.82 9.78
CA LEU A 171 -2.55 9.03 9.15
C LEU A 171 -1.46 9.95 8.59
N GLY A 172 -0.34 10.11 9.32
CA GLY A 172 0.84 10.83 8.86
C GLY A 172 1.45 10.24 7.58
N SER A 173 1.57 8.91 7.50
CA SER A 173 2.10 8.23 6.31
C SER A 173 1.20 8.34 5.08
N ILE A 174 -0.13 8.25 5.27
CA ILE A 174 -1.11 8.47 4.21
C ILE A 174 -1.05 9.93 3.74
N ARG A 175 -1.00 10.87 4.68
CA ARG A 175 -0.83 12.31 4.39
C ARG A 175 0.42 12.58 3.54
N ASN A 176 1.56 11.96 3.89
CA ASN A 176 2.80 12.11 3.15
C ASN A 176 2.72 11.64 1.69
N CYS A 177 1.77 10.76 1.35
CA CYS A 177 1.50 10.38 -0.04
C CYS A 177 0.95 11.55 -0.88
N TYR A 178 0.16 12.46 -0.32
CA TYR A 178 -0.30 13.66 -1.05
C TYR A 178 0.81 14.72 -1.20
N GLY A 179 1.88 14.61 -0.40
CA GLY A 179 3.08 15.42 -0.49
C GLY A 179 3.94 15.14 -1.74
N LYS A 180 3.72 14.03 -2.44
CA LYS A 180 4.52 13.62 -3.61
C LYS A 180 4.16 14.46 -4.85
N GLU A 181 5.10 14.63 -5.78
CA GLU A 181 4.94 15.54 -6.95
C GLU A 181 4.16 14.93 -8.12
N ALA A 182 4.04 13.61 -8.16
CA ALA A 182 3.37 12.89 -9.22
C ALA A 182 1.85 12.91 -9.03
N VAL A 183 1.13 12.71 -10.14
CA VAL A 183 -0.30 12.44 -10.13
C VAL A 183 -0.50 10.94 -10.04
N TYR A 184 -1.40 10.50 -9.17
CA TYR A 184 -1.85 9.11 -9.12
C TYR A 184 -2.80 8.85 -10.29
N MET A 185 -2.51 7.79 -11.04
CA MET A 185 -3.17 7.47 -12.32
C MET A 185 -3.73 6.06 -12.33
N ASP A 186 -3.29 5.21 -11.41
CA ASP A 186 -3.51 3.76 -11.43
C ASP A 186 -4.09 3.31 -10.06
N ASP A 187 -5.09 4.05 -9.58
CA ASP A 187 -5.87 3.79 -8.35
C ASP A 187 -5.07 3.82 -7.02
N GLU A 188 -3.92 4.48 -6.97
CA GLU A 188 -3.15 4.59 -5.73
C GLU A 188 -3.92 5.29 -4.60
N ASP A 189 -4.79 6.25 -4.95
CA ASP A 189 -5.68 6.96 -4.01
C ASP A 189 -6.79 6.06 -3.46
N GLU A 190 -7.42 5.23 -4.30
CA GLU A 190 -8.39 4.22 -3.84
C GLU A 190 -7.75 3.22 -2.87
N ARG A 191 -6.51 2.79 -3.16
CA ARG A 191 -5.79 1.81 -2.33
C ARG A 191 -5.42 2.40 -0.97
N LEU A 192 -5.09 3.70 -0.89
CA LEU A 192 -4.90 4.41 0.38
C LEU A 192 -6.17 4.47 1.24
N ILE A 193 -7.37 4.39 0.63
CA ILE A 193 -8.63 4.37 1.39
C ILE A 193 -8.78 3.06 2.18
N PHE A 194 -8.25 1.93 1.70
CA PHE A 194 -8.30 0.67 2.48
C PHE A 194 -7.61 0.81 3.84
N ALA A 195 -6.53 1.58 3.92
CA ALA A 195 -5.87 1.89 5.18
C ALA A 195 -6.75 2.77 6.09
N ILE A 196 -7.45 3.77 5.53
CA ILE A 196 -8.41 4.60 6.29
C ILE A 196 -9.54 3.73 6.85
N GLU A 197 -10.12 2.84 6.04
CA GLU A 197 -11.19 1.93 6.49
C GLU A 197 -10.71 1.00 7.61
N ALA A 198 -9.48 0.51 7.52
CA ALA A 198 -8.85 -0.27 8.58
C ALA A 198 -8.70 0.57 9.87
N LEU A 199 -8.27 1.84 9.77
CA LEU A 199 -8.15 2.74 10.93
C LEU A 199 -9.51 3.00 11.60
N LEU A 200 -10.57 3.20 10.80
CA LEU A 200 -11.93 3.37 11.32
C LEU A 200 -12.38 2.14 12.14
N LYS A 201 -12.11 0.93 11.64
CA LYS A 201 -12.36 -0.33 12.37
C LYS A 201 -11.53 -0.45 13.65
N LYS A 202 -10.34 0.16 13.70
CA LYS A 202 -9.43 0.15 14.86
C LYS A 202 -9.62 1.34 15.83
N GLY A 203 -10.63 2.17 15.60
CA GLY A 203 -11.03 3.21 16.56
C GLY A 203 -10.61 4.63 16.21
N LEU A 204 -10.24 4.91 14.95
CA LEU A 204 -10.13 6.28 14.46
C LEU A 204 -11.47 6.98 14.64
N THR A 205 -11.49 8.04 15.43
CA THR A 205 -12.71 8.77 15.73
C THR A 205 -13.06 9.77 14.62
N LYS A 206 -14.35 10.13 14.56
CA LYS A 206 -14.85 11.17 13.65
C LYS A 206 -14.14 12.51 13.85
N GLN A 207 -13.82 12.85 15.09
CA GLN A 207 -13.12 14.10 15.41
C GLN A 207 -11.68 14.09 14.88
N GLU A 208 -10.93 13.00 15.11
CA GLU A 208 -9.57 12.84 14.58
C GLU A 208 -9.58 12.87 13.05
N MET A 209 -10.56 12.23 12.42
CA MET A 209 -10.73 12.26 10.97
C MET A 209 -11.00 13.67 10.44
N LEU A 210 -11.92 14.42 11.05
CA LEU A 210 -12.20 15.82 10.66
C LEU A 210 -10.97 16.71 10.82
N LEU A 211 -10.23 16.57 11.92
CA LEU A 211 -8.99 17.30 12.14
C LEU A 211 -7.96 16.99 11.05
N TRP A 212 -7.75 15.71 10.75
CA TRP A 212 -6.81 15.27 9.72
C TRP A 212 -7.19 15.75 8.32
N LEU A 213 -8.47 15.67 7.93
CA LEU A 213 -8.95 16.21 6.65
C LEU A 213 -8.75 17.74 6.58
N GLY A 214 -8.99 18.43 7.70
CA GLY A 214 -8.74 19.87 7.83
C GLY A 214 -7.28 20.23 7.61
N GLU A 215 -6.35 19.48 8.20
CA GLU A 215 -4.91 19.66 8.01
C GLU A 215 -4.49 19.49 6.54
N LEU A 216 -4.95 18.42 5.88
CA LEU A 216 -4.69 18.20 4.45
C LEU A 216 -5.16 19.38 3.58
N ASN A 217 -6.35 19.88 3.86
CA ASN A 217 -6.91 21.02 3.15
C ASN A 217 -6.10 22.31 3.40
N LEU A 218 -5.70 22.56 4.65
CA LEU A 218 -4.88 23.71 5.02
C LEU A 218 -3.49 23.67 4.39
N GLU A 219 -2.88 22.50 4.25
CA GLU A 219 -1.61 22.33 3.55
C GLU A 219 -1.73 22.68 2.08
N LEU A 220 -2.76 22.17 1.40
CA LEU A 220 -2.99 22.50 0.00
C LEU A 220 -3.27 24.00 -0.19
N LYS A 221 -4.05 24.62 0.71
CA LYS A 221 -4.27 26.07 0.72
C LYS A 221 -2.98 26.85 0.94
N SER A 222 -2.14 26.42 1.87
CA SER A 222 -0.85 27.06 2.15
C SER A 222 0.10 26.95 0.97
N TYR A 223 0.11 25.79 0.29
CA TYR A 223 0.87 25.58 -0.94
C TYR A 223 0.37 26.46 -2.09
N TYR A 224 -0.95 26.62 -2.23
CA TYR A 224 -1.53 27.56 -3.18
C TYR A 224 -1.13 29.01 -2.89
N HIS A 225 -1.21 29.45 -1.64
CA HIS A 225 -0.84 30.82 -1.27
C HIS A 225 0.63 31.12 -1.53
N SER A 226 1.52 30.12 -1.38
CA SER A 226 2.96 30.31 -1.60
C SER A 226 3.39 30.18 -3.06
N THR A 227 2.67 29.41 -3.88
CA THR A 227 3.09 29.12 -5.27
C THR A 227 2.15 29.63 -6.36
N GLY A 228 0.88 29.89 -6.03
CA GLY A 228 -0.17 30.19 -7.01
C GLY A 228 -0.54 29.00 -7.89
N PHE A 229 -1.05 29.29 -9.09
CA PHE A 229 -1.45 28.28 -10.08
C PHE A 229 -0.25 27.70 -10.83
N THR A 230 0.42 26.73 -10.19
CA THR A 230 1.55 25.99 -10.78
C THR A 230 1.16 24.57 -11.15
N VAL A 231 1.92 23.93 -12.05
CA VAL A 231 1.73 22.50 -12.38
C VAL A 231 1.81 21.63 -11.13
N PRO A 232 2.82 21.75 -10.25
CA PRO A 232 2.86 21.01 -8.98
C PRO A 232 1.62 21.22 -8.09
N PHE A 233 1.09 22.45 -8.01
CA PHE A 233 -0.15 22.71 -7.27
C PHE A 233 -1.32 21.91 -7.85
N PHE A 234 -1.54 21.95 -9.17
CA PHE A 234 -2.63 21.19 -9.79
C PHE A 234 -2.50 19.68 -9.61
N ARG A 235 -1.27 19.14 -9.63
CA ARG A 235 -1.03 17.72 -9.37
C ARG A 235 -1.39 17.33 -7.92
N LYS A 236 -0.94 18.11 -6.94
CA LYS A 236 -1.28 17.92 -5.52
C LYS A 236 -2.79 18.05 -5.28
N LYS A 237 -3.41 19.08 -5.88
CA LYS A 237 -4.87 19.28 -5.83
C LYS A 237 -5.60 18.09 -6.41
N LYS A 238 -5.16 17.57 -7.56
CA LYS A 238 -5.79 16.40 -8.20
C LYS A 238 -5.76 15.19 -7.27
N ASN A 239 -4.60 14.80 -6.75
CA ASN A 239 -4.49 13.65 -5.84
C ASN A 239 -5.38 13.80 -4.61
N LEU A 240 -5.37 14.99 -3.97
CA LEU A 240 -6.20 15.21 -2.79
C LEU A 240 -7.70 15.17 -3.14
N LEU A 241 -8.13 15.83 -4.21
CA LEU A 241 -9.54 15.88 -4.58
C LEU A 241 -10.07 14.53 -5.08
N ASP A 242 -9.26 13.73 -5.76
CA ASP A 242 -9.67 12.39 -6.20
C ASP A 242 -9.82 11.46 -4.99
N PHE A 243 -8.85 11.44 -4.07
CA PHE A 243 -9.00 10.76 -2.78
C PHE A 243 -10.25 11.22 -2.01
N MET A 244 -10.51 12.52 -1.93
CA MET A 244 -11.68 13.06 -1.22
C MET A 244 -13.00 12.62 -1.86
N LYS A 245 -13.09 12.58 -3.20
CA LYS A 245 -14.30 12.10 -3.90
C LYS A 245 -14.53 10.63 -3.61
N SER A 246 -13.50 9.81 -3.70
CA SER A 246 -13.59 8.38 -3.40
C SER A 246 -13.97 8.16 -1.93
N LEU A 247 -13.31 8.86 -1.01
CA LEU A 247 -13.62 8.86 0.41
C LEU A 247 -15.07 9.24 0.69
N TYR A 248 -15.61 10.27 0.03
CA TYR A 248 -17.00 10.70 0.16
C TYR A 248 -18.00 9.57 -0.10
N PHE A 249 -17.76 8.75 -1.14
CA PHE A 249 -18.62 7.61 -1.45
C PHE A 249 -18.44 6.46 -0.45
N ARG A 250 -17.20 6.18 -0.03
CA ARG A 250 -16.89 5.09 0.91
C ARG A 250 -17.46 5.35 2.30
N ILE A 251 -17.26 6.55 2.86
CA ILE A 251 -17.82 6.90 4.18
C ILE A 251 -19.33 7.11 4.17
N GLY A 252 -19.92 7.38 3.00
CA GLY A 252 -21.37 7.51 2.85
C GLY A 252 -22.14 6.22 3.14
N GLN A 253 -21.46 5.08 3.22
CA GLN A 253 -22.02 3.79 3.62
C GLN A 253 -21.95 3.55 5.13
N LEU A 254 -21.30 4.43 5.91
CA LEU A 254 -21.10 4.28 7.34
C LEU A 254 -22.09 5.14 8.13
N GLU A 255 -22.85 4.52 9.03
CA GLU A 255 -23.79 5.23 9.89
C GLU A 255 -23.07 6.24 10.81
N GLY A 256 -23.61 7.45 10.91
CA GLY A 256 -23.09 8.47 11.83
C GLY A 256 -21.90 9.27 11.29
N TYR A 257 -21.50 9.08 10.03
CA TYR A 257 -20.40 9.81 9.35
C TYR A 257 -20.90 10.97 8.47
N GLU A 258 -22.16 11.39 8.61
CA GLU A 258 -22.77 12.46 7.80
C GLU A 258 -22.01 13.78 7.95
N GLY A 259 -21.52 14.09 9.16
CA GLY A 259 -20.68 15.27 9.42
C GLY A 259 -19.34 15.24 8.68
N VAL A 260 -18.67 14.07 8.64
CA VAL A 260 -17.43 13.90 7.88
C VAL A 260 -17.71 14.02 6.38
N ARG A 261 -18.79 13.38 5.91
CA ARG A 261 -19.22 13.44 4.52
C ARG A 261 -19.56 14.85 4.06
N TYR A 262 -20.22 15.63 4.92
CA TYR A 262 -20.51 17.04 4.68
C TYR A 262 -19.21 17.87 4.57
N GLU A 263 -18.23 17.63 5.44
CA GLU A 263 -16.96 18.34 5.40
C GLU A 263 -16.19 18.04 4.10
N VAL A 264 -16.11 16.77 3.70
CA VAL A 264 -15.49 16.38 2.43
C VAL A 264 -16.19 17.05 1.23
N HIS A 265 -17.53 17.06 1.22
CA HIS A 265 -18.31 17.76 0.21
C HIS A 265 -18.00 19.27 0.17
N SER A 266 -17.97 19.92 1.34
CA SER A 266 -17.66 21.34 1.49
C SER A 266 -16.27 21.66 0.91
N MET A 267 -15.24 20.88 1.28
CA MET A 267 -13.87 21.05 0.80
C MET A 267 -13.77 20.95 -0.73
N VAL A 268 -14.38 19.90 -1.32
CA VAL A 268 -14.36 19.70 -2.78
C VAL A 268 -15.08 20.85 -3.49
N ASN A 269 -16.22 21.31 -2.97
CA ASN A 269 -16.98 22.42 -3.54
C ASN A 269 -16.24 23.77 -3.44
N THR A 270 -15.59 24.05 -2.32
CA THR A 270 -14.74 25.24 -2.15
C THR A 270 -13.61 25.25 -3.18
N TRP A 271 -12.87 24.15 -3.34
CA TRP A 271 -11.80 24.09 -4.35
C TRP A 271 -12.30 24.20 -5.80
N HIS A 272 -13.54 23.80 -6.08
CA HIS A 272 -14.14 24.02 -7.39
C HIS A 272 -14.42 25.52 -7.62
N THR A 273 -15.09 26.15 -6.65
CA THR A 273 -15.47 27.57 -6.71
C THR A 273 -14.25 28.48 -6.78
N ASP A 274 -13.29 28.30 -5.87
CA ASP A 274 -12.08 29.13 -5.74
C ASP A 274 -11.21 29.10 -7.01
N VAL A 275 -11.20 27.97 -7.72
CA VAL A 275 -10.33 27.79 -8.89
C VAL A 275 -11.02 28.22 -10.19
N TYR A 276 -12.31 27.96 -10.34
CA TYR A 276 -13.01 28.09 -11.63
C TYR A 276 -14.08 29.19 -11.66
N THR A 277 -14.54 29.66 -10.51
CA THR A 277 -15.65 30.64 -10.42
C THR A 277 -15.19 32.00 -9.94
N SER A 278 -14.09 32.08 -9.18
CA SER A 278 -13.55 33.35 -8.64
C SER A 278 -12.67 34.15 -9.63
N GLN A 279 -12.72 33.84 -10.93
CA GLN A 279 -11.92 34.51 -11.98
C GLN A 279 -12.72 35.50 -12.85
N GLU A 280 -13.96 35.83 -12.47
CA GLU A 280 -14.73 36.98 -13.01
C GLU A 280 -14.63 38.19 -12.07
#